data_AF-A0A844Z403-F1
#
_entry.id   AF-A0A844Z403-F1
#
_cell.length_a   1.000
_cell.length_b   1.000
_cell.length_c   1.000
_cell.angle_alpha   90.00
_cell.angle_beta   90.00
_cell.angle_gamma   90.00
#
_symmetry.space_group_name_H-M   'P 1'
#
loop_
_entity.id
_entity.type
_entity.pdbx_description
1 polymer ?
#
loop_
_entity_poly.entity_id
_entity_poly.type
_entity_poly.pdbx_seq_one_letter_code
_entity_poly.pdbx_strand_id
1 'polypeptide(L)'
;MTDIQPYHWLRSGAALSVLLITSLAPITGTANARNLNAQDIYDARIIAAHNCNNTAKAAEYSEAAIDRCAAIYQATLKIERDAADATPQQRNTLAIARGLSMLTVGAGYAKLDGKMTARACRAVAALQQALALYTAGASPGLEGLYSLLTNTRDVSVPKCRQGGHM
;
A
#
# COMPACT_ATOMS: atom_id res chain seq x y z
N MET A 1 50.37 31.29 -16.91
CA MET A 1 49.66 30.05 -16.58
C MET A 1 49.23 30.14 -15.13
N THR A 2 47.90 30.12 -14.92
CA THR A 2 47.19 29.80 -13.66
C THR A 2 47.56 30.57 -12.38
N ASP A 3 46.90 31.72 -12.23
CA ASP A 3 46.00 32.08 -11.13
C ASP A 3 45.77 31.01 -10.03
N ILE A 4 46.08 31.32 -8.77
CA ILE A 4 45.13 31.77 -7.72
C ILE A 4 45.92 31.90 -6.40
N GLN A 5 46.03 33.14 -5.91
CA GLN A 5 46.45 33.52 -4.56
C GLN A 5 45.22 33.52 -3.60
N PRO A 6 45.44 33.55 -2.27
CA PRO A 6 44.64 32.83 -1.29
C PRO A 6 43.86 33.77 -0.34
N TYR A 7 43.21 33.13 0.64
CA TYR A 7 42.94 33.62 2.01
C TYR A 7 41.56 34.20 2.40
N HIS A 8 41.12 33.65 3.55
CA HIS A 8 40.52 34.32 4.72
C HIS A 8 39.02 34.69 4.76
N TRP A 9 38.35 33.94 5.65
CA TRP A 9 37.36 34.33 6.68
C TRP A 9 36.14 35.18 6.29
N LEU A 10 34.94 34.63 6.53
CA LEU A 10 33.82 35.40 7.08
C LEU A 10 32.81 34.51 7.83
N ARG A 11 32.66 34.83 9.13
CA ARG A 11 31.54 34.48 9.99
C ARG A 11 30.26 35.16 9.47
N SER A 12 29.15 34.44 9.46
CA SER A 12 27.73 34.86 9.60
C SER A 12 26.92 33.66 9.10
N GLY A 13 26.04 33.00 9.84
CA GLY A 13 24.89 33.54 10.55
C GLY A 13 23.68 32.69 10.12
N ALA A 14 22.65 32.66 10.98
CA ALA A 14 21.32 32.10 10.73
C ALA A 14 21.14 30.57 10.83
N ALA A 15 20.65 30.20 12.02
CA ALA A 15 19.37 29.53 12.21
C ALA A 15 19.14 28.14 11.57
N LEU A 16 19.10 27.15 12.46
CA LEU A 16 18.15 26.04 12.39
C LEU A 16 16.78 26.50 11.88
N SER A 17 16.17 25.63 11.07
CA SER A 17 14.76 25.63 10.62
C SER A 17 14.54 26.28 9.26
N VAL A 18 14.46 25.44 8.23
CA VAL A 18 13.24 25.34 7.42
C VAL A 18 13.09 23.86 7.07
N LEU A 19 12.11 23.19 7.70
CA LEU A 19 11.51 21.99 7.16
C LEU A 19 11.16 22.29 5.70
N LEU A 20 11.79 21.62 4.74
CA LEU A 20 11.19 21.53 3.42
C LEU A 20 9.88 20.75 3.59
N ILE A 21 8.81 21.52 3.76
CA ILE A 21 7.47 21.17 3.35
C ILE A 21 7.59 20.92 1.85
N THR A 22 7.92 19.68 1.48
CA THR A 22 7.56 19.20 0.14
C THR A 22 6.06 19.13 0.18
N SER A 23 5.47 20.17 -0.40
CA SER A 23 4.10 20.22 -0.88
C SER A 23 3.63 18.81 -1.19
N LEU A 24 2.67 18.32 -0.40
CA LEU A 24 1.68 17.39 -0.93
C LEU A 24 1.10 18.13 -2.14
N ALA A 25 1.62 17.83 -3.33
CA ALA A 25 0.86 18.05 -4.53
C ALA A 25 -0.50 17.42 -4.24
N PRO A 26 -1.61 18.18 -4.33
CA PRO A 26 -2.91 17.55 -4.27
C PRO A 26 -2.86 16.44 -5.32
N ILE A 27 -3.32 15.25 -4.95
CA ILE A 27 -3.52 14.16 -5.89
C ILE A 27 -4.66 14.64 -6.81
N THR A 28 -4.37 15.57 -7.73
CA THR A 28 -5.23 15.96 -8.86
C THR A 28 -4.99 14.93 -9.94
N GLY A 29 -5.33 13.72 -9.56
CA GLY A 29 -5.49 12.58 -10.40
C GLY A 29 -6.46 11.76 -9.60
N THR A 30 -7.75 12.01 -9.78
CA THR A 30 -8.68 10.89 -9.66
C THR A 30 -8.00 9.80 -10.49
N ALA A 31 -7.50 8.75 -9.84
CA ALA A 31 -7.31 7.51 -10.56
C ALA A 31 -8.60 7.39 -11.37
N ASN A 32 -8.53 7.41 -12.70
CA ASN A 32 -9.69 7.07 -13.50
C ASN A 32 -9.88 5.58 -13.20
N ALA A 33 -10.44 5.30 -12.03
CA ALA A 33 -10.92 4.00 -11.66
C ALA A 33 -11.81 3.66 -12.83
N ARG A 34 -11.43 2.61 -13.57
CA ARG A 34 -12.38 1.99 -14.47
C ARG A 34 -13.71 1.92 -13.73
N ASN A 35 -14.84 2.23 -14.38
CA ASN A 35 -16.13 2.20 -13.70
C ASN A 35 -16.33 0.80 -13.10
N LEU A 36 -16.11 0.67 -11.79
CA LEU A 36 -16.15 -0.61 -11.09
C LEU A 36 -17.62 -1.01 -10.97
N ASN A 37 -17.95 -2.18 -11.48
CA ASN A 37 -19.31 -2.70 -11.41
C ASN A 37 -19.47 -3.58 -10.18
N ALA A 38 -20.28 -3.16 -9.20
CA ALA A 38 -20.54 -3.96 -8.00
C ALA A 38 -21.21 -5.32 -8.28
N GLN A 39 -21.81 -5.51 -9.46
CA GLN A 39 -22.38 -6.79 -9.89
C GLN A 39 -21.33 -7.74 -10.48
N ASP A 40 -20.18 -7.22 -10.93
CA ASP A 40 -19.07 -8.05 -11.37
C ASP A 40 -18.33 -8.63 -10.15
N ILE A 41 -18.13 -9.94 -10.14
CA ILE A 41 -17.59 -10.66 -8.98
C ILE A 41 -16.16 -10.22 -8.63
N TYR A 42 -15.38 -9.73 -9.60
CA TYR A 42 -14.00 -9.30 -9.40
C TYR A 42 -13.95 -7.85 -8.91
N ASP A 43 -14.72 -6.95 -9.53
CA ASP A 43 -14.88 -5.56 -9.10
C ASP A 43 -15.45 -5.46 -7.68
N ALA A 44 -16.42 -6.31 -7.34
CA ALA A 44 -16.96 -6.41 -6.00
C ALA A 44 -15.87 -6.68 -4.94
N ARG A 45 -14.78 -7.39 -5.30
CA ARG A 45 -13.65 -7.63 -4.37
C ARG A 45 -12.83 -6.38 -4.11
N ILE A 46 -12.52 -5.59 -5.15
CA ILE A 46 -11.83 -4.31 -4.96
C ILE A 46 -12.69 -3.36 -4.15
N ILE A 47 -13.99 -3.25 -4.47
CA ILE A 47 -14.92 -2.39 -3.73
C ILE A 47 -14.97 -2.81 -2.26
N ALA A 48 -15.10 -4.11 -1.97
CA ALA A 48 -15.11 -4.61 -0.60
C ALA A 48 -13.80 -4.30 0.13
N ALA A 49 -12.64 -4.52 -0.51
CA ALA A 49 -11.33 -4.24 0.08
C ALA A 49 -11.12 -2.74 0.35
N HIS A 50 -11.55 -1.87 -0.57
CA HIS A 50 -11.48 -0.42 -0.42
C HIS A 50 -12.39 0.06 0.72
N ASN A 51 -13.64 -0.41 0.76
CA ASN A 51 -14.58 -0.08 1.83
C ASN A 51 -14.03 -0.53 3.19
N CYS A 52 -13.45 -1.72 3.26
CA CYS A 52 -12.85 -2.20 4.50
C CYS A 52 -11.67 -1.34 4.96
N ASN A 53 -10.82 -0.88 4.04
CA ASN A 53 -9.73 0.06 4.37
C ASN A 53 -10.27 1.36 4.98
N ASN A 54 -11.32 1.92 4.38
CA ASN A 54 -11.94 3.16 4.87
C ASN A 54 -12.60 2.94 6.24
N THR A 55 -13.35 1.85 6.41
CA THR A 55 -13.96 1.49 7.70
C THR A 55 -12.90 1.23 8.77
N ALA A 56 -11.83 0.52 8.46
CA ALA A 56 -10.77 0.25 9.43
C ALA A 56 -10.04 1.53 9.86
N LYS A 57 -9.77 2.46 8.92
CA LYS A 57 -9.23 3.77 9.27
C LYS A 57 -10.16 4.56 10.20
N ALA A 58 -11.45 4.60 9.88
CA ALA A 58 -12.45 5.30 10.69
C ALA A 58 -12.64 4.66 12.07
N ALA A 59 -12.54 3.33 12.16
CA ALA A 59 -12.57 2.57 13.42
C ALA A 59 -11.20 2.46 14.10
N GLU A 60 -10.25 3.31 13.70
CA GLU A 60 -8.91 3.37 14.27
C GLU A 60 -8.13 2.04 14.30
N TYR A 61 -8.43 1.13 13.37
CA TYR A 61 -7.91 -0.23 13.26
C TYR A 61 -8.23 -1.12 14.48
N SER A 62 -9.46 -1.05 14.98
CA SER A 62 -9.96 -2.04 15.95
C SER A 62 -9.79 -3.48 15.44
N GLU A 63 -9.63 -4.45 16.36
CA GLU A 63 -9.48 -5.86 16.00
C GLU A 63 -10.63 -6.36 15.11
N ALA A 64 -11.87 -5.98 15.42
CA ALA A 64 -13.03 -6.32 14.60
C ALA A 64 -12.94 -5.77 13.16
N ALA A 65 -12.36 -4.58 12.98
CA ALA A 65 -12.16 -4.01 11.64
C ALA A 65 -11.02 -4.72 10.88
N ILE A 66 -9.96 -5.13 11.59
CA ILE A 66 -8.87 -5.93 11.03
C ILE A 66 -9.40 -7.31 10.58
N ASP A 67 -10.18 -7.97 11.42
CA ASP A 67 -10.78 -9.28 11.13
C ASP A 67 -11.71 -9.22 9.93
N ARG A 68 -12.50 -8.15 9.81
CA ARG A 68 -13.34 -7.91 8.62
C ARG A 68 -12.51 -7.83 7.34
N CYS A 69 -11.36 -7.14 7.37
CA CYS A 69 -10.49 -7.05 6.21
C CYS A 69 -9.77 -8.37 5.92
N ALA A 70 -9.43 -9.14 6.96
CA ALA A 70 -8.90 -10.50 6.81
C ALA A 70 -9.93 -11.44 6.17
N ALA A 71 -11.20 -11.35 6.55
CA ALA A 71 -12.29 -12.11 5.94
C ALA A 71 -12.48 -11.76 4.45
N ILE A 72 -12.34 -10.46 4.10
CA ILE A 72 -12.35 -10.02 2.71
C ILE A 72 -11.15 -10.59 1.96
N TYR A 73 -9.95 -10.59 2.53
CA TYR A 73 -8.82 -11.26 1.91
C TYR A 73 -9.09 -12.75 1.62
N GLN A 74 -9.63 -13.49 2.58
CA GLN A 74 -9.94 -14.92 2.41
C GLN A 74 -11.00 -15.15 1.33
N ALA A 75 -12.05 -14.33 1.29
CA ALA A 75 -13.06 -14.43 0.24
C ALA A 75 -12.49 -14.10 -1.15
N THR A 76 -11.54 -13.17 -1.25
CA THR A 76 -10.84 -12.88 -2.52
C THR A 76 -9.97 -14.07 -2.96
N LEU A 77 -9.23 -14.70 -2.03
CA LEU A 77 -8.45 -15.90 -2.32
C LEU A 77 -9.33 -17.07 -2.80
N LYS A 78 -10.54 -17.21 -2.26
CA LYS A 78 -11.47 -18.23 -2.70
C LYS A 78 -11.83 -18.04 -4.19
N ILE A 79 -12.17 -16.81 -4.59
CA ILE A 79 -12.48 -16.52 -6.00
C ILE A 79 -11.27 -16.78 -6.89
N GLU A 80 -10.06 -16.41 -6.47
CA GLU A 80 -8.84 -16.70 -7.26
C GLU A 80 -8.62 -18.20 -7.48
N ARG A 81 -8.87 -19.02 -6.46
CA ARG A 81 -8.75 -20.49 -6.59
C ARG A 81 -9.79 -21.08 -7.52
N ASP A 82 -11.00 -20.52 -7.50
CA ASP A 82 -12.13 -20.99 -8.29
C ASP A 82 -12.07 -20.46 -9.75
N ALA A 83 -11.23 -19.46 -10.04
CA ALA A 83 -11.18 -18.76 -11.33
C ALA A 83 -10.08 -19.30 -12.27
N ALA A 84 -10.23 -20.55 -12.72
CA ALA A 84 -9.29 -21.22 -13.62
C ALA A 84 -9.02 -20.44 -14.94
N ASP A 85 -10.02 -19.72 -15.45
CA ASP A 85 -9.98 -18.98 -16.72
C ASP A 85 -9.99 -17.45 -16.56
N ALA A 86 -9.57 -16.94 -15.40
CA ALA A 86 -9.55 -15.49 -15.15
C ALA A 86 -8.68 -14.76 -16.19
N THR A 87 -9.25 -13.73 -16.82
CA THR A 87 -8.50 -12.87 -17.75
C THR A 87 -7.36 -12.14 -17.02
N PRO A 88 -6.31 -11.67 -17.72
CA PRO A 88 -5.26 -10.86 -17.12
C PRO A 88 -5.81 -9.66 -16.31
N GLN A 89 -6.87 -9.02 -16.80
CA GLN A 89 -7.55 -7.93 -16.11
C GLN A 89 -8.19 -8.40 -14.79
N GLN A 90 -8.89 -9.52 -14.80
CA GLN A 90 -9.52 -10.09 -13.61
C GLN A 90 -8.47 -10.51 -12.57
N ARG A 91 -7.36 -11.12 -13.00
CA ARG A 91 -6.24 -11.46 -12.10
C ARG A 91 -5.62 -10.23 -11.45
N ASN A 92 -5.38 -9.16 -12.20
CA ASN A 92 -4.92 -7.88 -11.64
C ASN A 92 -5.92 -7.33 -10.62
N THR A 93 -7.21 -7.46 -10.90
CA THR A 93 -8.29 -6.98 -10.03
C THR A 93 -8.23 -7.67 -8.68
N LEU A 94 -8.11 -9.01 -8.68
CA LEU A 94 -8.01 -9.81 -7.46
C LEU A 94 -6.69 -9.57 -6.72
N ALA A 95 -5.57 -9.40 -7.44
CA ALA A 95 -4.28 -9.04 -6.87
C ALA A 95 -4.35 -7.70 -6.11
N ILE A 96 -4.96 -6.67 -6.71
CA ILE A 96 -5.15 -5.37 -6.05
C ILE A 96 -6.09 -5.49 -4.85
N ALA A 97 -7.20 -6.22 -4.97
CA ALA A 97 -8.12 -6.46 -3.86
C ALA A 97 -7.43 -7.14 -2.66
N ARG A 98 -6.64 -8.19 -2.91
CA ARG A 98 -5.83 -8.86 -1.88
C ARG A 98 -4.83 -7.92 -1.24
N GLY A 99 -4.09 -7.18 -2.07
CA GLY A 99 -3.12 -6.20 -1.61
C GLY A 99 -3.75 -5.17 -0.68
N LEU A 100 -4.90 -4.62 -1.05
CA LEU A 100 -5.63 -3.64 -0.24
C LEU A 100 -6.09 -4.21 1.09
N SER A 101 -6.63 -5.43 1.12
CA SER A 101 -7.02 -6.08 2.36
C SER A 101 -5.82 -6.31 3.28
N MET A 102 -4.70 -6.80 2.74
CA MET A 102 -3.49 -7.08 3.52
C MET A 102 -2.73 -5.83 3.93
N LEU A 103 -2.82 -4.74 3.16
CA LEU A 103 -2.35 -3.42 3.58
C LEU A 103 -3.04 -3.01 4.87
N THR A 104 -4.37 -3.11 4.92
CA THR A 104 -5.16 -2.75 6.12
C THR A 104 -4.81 -3.64 7.31
N VAL A 105 -4.72 -4.96 7.10
CA VAL A 105 -4.39 -5.91 8.18
C VAL A 105 -2.97 -5.67 8.72
N GLY A 106 -2.00 -5.47 7.83
CA GLY A 106 -0.63 -5.17 8.22
C GLY A 106 -0.51 -3.85 8.99
N ALA A 107 -1.16 -2.79 8.49
CA ALA A 107 -1.20 -1.48 9.16
C ALA A 107 -1.91 -1.56 10.51
N GLY A 108 -3.01 -2.31 10.60
CA GLY A 108 -3.77 -2.47 11.83
C GLY A 108 -2.98 -3.18 12.91
N TYR A 109 -2.33 -4.30 12.59
CA TYR A 109 -1.46 -4.98 13.55
C TYR A 109 -0.27 -4.13 13.96
N ALA A 110 0.37 -3.43 13.02
CA ALA A 110 1.47 -2.52 13.36
C ALA A 110 1.01 -1.38 14.30
N LYS A 111 -0.22 -0.89 14.13
CA LYS A 111 -0.82 0.13 15.01
C LYS A 111 -1.11 -0.44 16.40
N LEU A 112 -1.81 -1.57 16.49
CA LEU A 112 -2.17 -2.19 17.76
C LEU A 112 -0.94 -2.61 18.58
N ASP A 113 0.12 -3.08 17.90
CA ASP A 113 1.34 -3.52 18.56
C ASP A 113 2.34 -2.38 18.81
N GLY A 114 2.14 -1.22 18.20
CA GLY A 114 3.12 -0.12 18.19
C GLY A 114 4.43 -0.43 17.44
N LYS A 115 4.58 -1.63 16.85
CA LYS A 115 5.77 -2.09 16.14
C LYS A 115 5.41 -3.07 15.02
N MET A 116 6.33 -3.31 14.09
CA MET A 116 6.17 -4.33 13.05
C MET A 116 6.38 -5.73 13.63
N THR A 117 5.31 -6.36 14.11
CA THR A 117 5.33 -7.72 14.65
C THR A 117 5.29 -8.79 13.56
N ALA A 118 5.53 -10.05 13.93
CA ALA A 118 5.38 -11.20 13.04
C ALA A 118 3.97 -11.29 12.39
N ARG A 119 2.90 -10.85 13.08
CA ARG A 119 1.55 -10.80 12.48
C ARG A 119 1.41 -9.69 11.44
N ALA A 120 1.95 -8.50 11.69
CA ALA A 120 2.00 -7.43 10.69
C ALA A 120 2.84 -7.84 9.47
N CYS A 121 3.99 -8.48 9.70
CA CYS A 121 4.89 -8.92 8.64
C CYS A 121 4.34 -10.07 7.79
N ARG A 122 3.53 -10.96 8.36
CA ARG A 122 2.79 -11.95 7.57
C ARG A 122 1.81 -11.30 6.60
N ALA A 123 1.12 -10.23 7.01
CA ALA A 123 0.25 -9.48 6.11
C ALA A 123 1.05 -8.76 5.01
N VAL A 124 2.20 -8.16 5.34
CA VAL A 124 3.10 -7.55 4.35
C VAL A 124 3.61 -8.57 3.33
N ALA A 125 3.96 -9.78 3.76
CA ALA A 125 4.35 -10.86 2.86
C ALA A 125 3.20 -11.25 1.91
N ALA A 126 1.96 -11.34 2.42
CA ALA A 126 0.78 -11.61 1.60
C ALA A 126 0.48 -10.48 0.59
N LEU A 127 0.72 -9.22 0.97
CA LEU A 127 0.66 -8.06 0.06
C LEU A 127 1.74 -8.17 -1.03
N GLN A 128 2.98 -8.50 -0.67
CA GLN A 128 4.07 -8.68 -1.62
C GLN A 128 3.74 -9.79 -2.64
N GLN A 129 3.20 -10.92 -2.18
CA GLN A 129 2.76 -12.01 -3.04
C GLN A 129 1.65 -11.57 -3.99
N ALA A 130 0.69 -10.76 -3.52
CA ALA A 130 -0.37 -10.24 -4.38
C ALA A 130 0.20 -9.35 -5.50
N LEU A 131 1.16 -8.46 -5.17
CA LEU A 131 1.80 -7.60 -6.18
C LEU A 131 2.62 -8.37 -7.21
N ALA A 132 3.18 -9.52 -6.86
CA ALA A 132 3.91 -10.37 -7.81
C ALA A 132 3.02 -10.94 -8.93
N LEU A 133 1.70 -10.96 -8.73
CA LEU A 133 0.72 -11.43 -9.72
C LEU A 133 0.22 -10.30 -10.66
N TYR A 134 0.57 -9.04 -10.36
CA TYR A 134 0.13 -7.91 -11.16
C TYR A 134 0.88 -7.84 -12.50
N THR A 135 0.12 -7.79 -13.59
CA THR A 135 0.64 -7.66 -14.96
C THR A 135 0.42 -6.24 -15.48
N ALA A 136 1.48 -5.49 -15.75
CA ALA A 136 1.37 -4.14 -16.29
C ALA A 136 0.62 -4.12 -17.64
N GLY A 137 -0.21 -3.10 -17.87
CA GLY A 137 -1.00 -2.94 -19.10
C GLY A 137 -2.26 -3.83 -19.20
N ALA A 138 -2.42 -4.83 -18.34
CA ALA A 138 -3.58 -5.72 -18.34
C ALA A 138 -4.81 -5.17 -17.60
N SER A 139 -4.69 -4.06 -16.86
CA SER A 139 -5.83 -3.46 -16.16
C SER A 139 -5.72 -1.94 -16.07
N PRO A 140 -6.07 -1.22 -17.14
CA PRO A 140 -6.16 0.24 -17.12
C PRO A 140 -7.04 0.74 -15.98
N GLY A 141 -6.59 1.80 -15.29
CA GLY A 141 -7.34 2.48 -14.23
C GLY A 141 -7.09 1.95 -12.81
N LEU A 142 -6.20 0.96 -12.62
CA LEU A 142 -5.79 0.46 -11.30
C LEU A 142 -4.38 0.90 -10.89
N GLU A 143 -3.68 1.69 -11.71
CA GLU A 143 -2.28 2.08 -11.53
C GLU A 143 -2.06 2.85 -10.23
N GLY A 144 -3.01 3.72 -9.85
CA GLY A 144 -2.94 4.46 -8.58
C GLY A 144 -2.98 3.53 -7.35
N LEU A 145 -3.83 2.50 -7.38
CA LEU A 145 -3.91 1.51 -6.31
C LEU A 145 -2.66 0.62 -6.28
N TYR A 146 -2.16 0.24 -7.45
CA TYR A 146 -0.90 -0.50 -7.55
C TYR A 146 0.28 0.30 -6.98
N SER A 147 0.37 1.60 -7.30
CA SER A 147 1.39 2.51 -6.77
C SER A 147 1.33 2.63 -5.24
N LEU A 148 0.12 2.80 -4.68
CA LEU A 148 -0.08 2.81 -3.22
C LEU A 148 0.46 1.53 -2.56
N LEU A 149 0.12 0.37 -3.12
CA LEU A 149 0.52 -0.92 -2.57
C LEU A 149 2.03 -1.16 -2.68
N THR A 150 2.64 -0.81 -3.82
CA THR A 150 4.10 -0.92 -4.01
C THR A 150 4.87 -0.01 -3.08
N ASN A 151 4.46 1.25 -2.93
CA ASN A 151 5.06 2.17 -1.94
C ASN A 151 4.96 1.62 -0.51
N THR A 152 3.80 1.05 -0.16
CA THR A 152 3.59 0.45 1.16
C THR A 152 4.51 -0.76 1.38
N ARG A 153 4.63 -1.64 0.38
CA ARG A 153 5.55 -2.79 0.40
C ARG A 153 6.98 -2.33 0.64
N ASP A 154 7.44 -1.35 -0.11
CA ASP A 154 8.84 -0.91 -0.11
C ASP A 154 9.25 -0.26 1.22
N VAL A 155 8.30 0.40 1.90
CA VAL A 155 8.52 0.92 3.26
C VAL A 155 8.44 -0.18 4.32
N SER A 156 7.60 -1.20 4.13
CA SER A 156 7.27 -2.18 5.18
C SER A 156 8.19 -3.40 5.19
N VAL A 157 8.64 -3.88 4.02
CA VAL A 157 9.51 -5.06 3.89
C VAL A 157 10.84 -4.86 4.63
N PRO A 158 11.56 -3.72 4.51
CA PRO A 158 12.79 -3.50 5.27
C PRO A 158 12.55 -3.55 6.78
N LYS A 159 11.46 -2.96 7.28
CA LYS A 159 11.09 -2.99 8.71
C LYS A 159 10.87 -4.42 9.21
N CYS A 160 10.24 -5.26 8.38
CA CYS A 160 10.05 -6.68 8.70
C CYS A 160 11.36 -7.47 8.74
N ARG A 161 12.36 -7.11 7.92
CA ARG A 161 13.68 -7.76 7.91
C ARG A 161 14.56 -7.33 9.08
N GLN A 162 14.44 -6.08 9.54
CA GLN A 162 15.29 -5.50 10.56
C GLN A 162 14.93 -5.91 12.00
N GLY A 163 13.77 -6.54 12.22
CA GLY A 163 13.42 -7.12 13.52
C GLY A 163 11.96 -6.95 13.89
N GLY A 164 11.13 -7.91 13.47
CA GLY A 164 9.80 -8.14 14.03
C GLY A 164 9.75 -9.32 15.00
N HIS A 165 10.91 -9.83 15.41
CA HIS A 165 11.10 -10.92 16.37
C HIS A 165 11.60 -10.35 17.70
N MET A 166 10.70 -9.75 18.47
CA MET A 166 10.85 -9.67 19.93
C MET A 166 9.51 -10.04 20.54
#